data_AF-A0A4R5D4P6-F1
#
_entry.id   AF-A0A4R5D4P6-F1
#
_cell.length_a   1.000
_cell.length_b   1.000
_cell.length_c   1.000
_cell.angle_alpha   90.00
_cell.angle_beta   90.00
_cell.angle_gamma   90.00
#
_symmetry.space_group_name_H-M   'P 1'
#
loop_
_entity.id
_entity.type
_entity.pdbx_description
1 polymer ?
#
loop_
_entity_poly.entity_id
_entity_poly.type
_entity_poly.pdbx_seq_one_letter_code
_entity_poly.pdbx_strand_id
1 'polypeptide(L)'
;MKILIQKNKARFLFLFIANLFVAVTAFYILPKRFFYDAAIIAFDRGNEIGFFGSYPLTILFYKVTGLRYLPFPLIALIQYPVLAYVLYKVGIPANFDKINVKNLLVYLGFFMMAIFMSMPSKEFITYLYLALIVFIFKNESISFKKSVFLSLFLLAILGAFYRPYFLLMPIIAFGMYLVSFISFKSKTLTTIFYGLFIAVFLSLSYGLVKGKYLSESSREVVNSARLQSQDANSMIVSPIKPDTWYGETVGIVYGFFTVNFPVNGLKYLLSPQIIAFVIWQLLLFYILFVRFSRCLKNRKEQEYELWILLILFSYFIVQGVFEPDLGTAIRHKIGVFPLIYYALYYEHFRKKL
;
A
#
# COMPACT_ATOMS: atom_id res chain seq x y z
N MET A 1 -16.13 -35.97 -19.18
CA MET A 1 -16.41 -35.15 -17.97
C MET A 1 -16.23 -33.68 -18.32
N LYS A 2 -17.31 -32.87 -18.40
CA LYS A 2 -17.17 -31.42 -18.57
C LYS A 2 -16.77 -30.81 -17.23
N ILE A 3 -15.52 -30.35 -17.10
CA ILE A 3 -15.07 -29.59 -15.94
C ILE A 3 -15.76 -28.22 -16.02
N LEU A 4 -16.89 -28.07 -15.33
CA LEU A 4 -17.59 -26.78 -15.22
C LEU A 4 -16.83 -25.89 -14.23
N ILE A 5 -16.00 -24.99 -14.75
CA ILE A 5 -15.32 -23.96 -13.94
C ILE A 5 -16.36 -22.92 -13.51
N GLN A 6 -16.40 -22.61 -12.21
CA GLN A 6 -17.26 -21.55 -11.67
C GLN A 6 -16.89 -20.19 -12.29
N LYS A 7 -17.89 -19.35 -12.62
CA LYS A 7 -17.70 -18.06 -13.32
C LYS A 7 -16.68 -17.14 -12.63
N ASN A 8 -16.73 -17.05 -11.30
CA ASN A 8 -15.78 -16.26 -10.51
C ASN A 8 -14.33 -16.75 -10.66
N LYS A 9 -14.10 -18.07 -10.60
CA LYS A 9 -12.78 -18.69 -10.81
C LYS A 9 -12.30 -18.51 -12.25
N ALA A 10 -13.20 -18.63 -13.23
CA ALA A 10 -12.88 -18.36 -14.63
C ALA A 10 -12.45 -16.90 -14.84
N ARG A 11 -13.15 -15.94 -14.20
CA ARG A 11 -12.78 -14.51 -14.27
C ARG A 11 -11.42 -14.24 -13.62
N PHE A 12 -11.14 -14.86 -12.48
CA PHE A 12 -9.83 -14.78 -11.83
C PHE A 12 -8.72 -15.34 -12.71
N LEU A 13 -8.93 -16.52 -13.31
CA LEU A 13 -7.98 -17.13 -14.22
C LEU A 13 -7.75 -16.27 -15.47
N PHE A 14 -8.81 -15.69 -16.03
CA PHE A 14 -8.70 -14.74 -17.14
C PHE A 14 -7.84 -13.53 -16.77
N LEU A 15 -8.08 -12.90 -15.62
CA LEU A 15 -7.27 -11.78 -15.16
C LEU A 15 -5.83 -12.19 -14.92
N PHE A 16 -5.60 -13.37 -14.34
CA PHE A 16 -4.26 -13.91 -14.16
C PHE A 16 -3.52 -14.04 -15.50
N ILE A 17 -4.12 -14.70 -16.50
CA ILE A 17 -3.49 -14.92 -17.81
C ILE A 17 -3.26 -13.59 -18.54
N ALA A 18 -4.29 -12.73 -18.61
CA ALA A 18 -4.20 -11.46 -19.31
C ALA A 18 -3.13 -10.54 -18.70
N ASN A 19 -3.03 -10.48 -17.37
CA ASN A 19 -2.06 -9.64 -16.71
C ASN A 19 -0.67 -10.28 -16.59
N LEU A 20 -0.56 -11.62 -16.67
CA LEU A 20 0.73 -12.28 -16.86
C LEU A 20 1.33 -11.90 -18.21
N PHE A 21 0.52 -11.85 -19.27
CA PHE A 21 0.95 -11.33 -20.56
C PHE A 21 1.42 -9.87 -20.47
N VAL A 22 0.68 -9.02 -19.77
CA VAL A 22 1.11 -7.63 -19.49
C VAL A 22 2.43 -7.60 -18.72
N ALA A 23 2.56 -8.41 -17.67
CA ALA A 23 3.75 -8.46 -16.81
C ALA A 23 5.04 -8.77 -17.61
N VAL A 24 4.95 -9.72 -18.56
CA VAL A 24 6.06 -10.12 -19.43
C VAL A 24 6.36 -9.05 -20.49
N THR A 25 5.31 -8.47 -21.09
CA THR A 25 5.45 -7.51 -22.19
C THR A 25 5.79 -6.10 -21.72
N ALA A 26 5.49 -5.75 -20.47
CA ALA A 26 5.72 -4.44 -19.88
C ALA A 26 7.17 -3.96 -20.03
N PHE A 27 8.14 -4.86 -19.94
CA PHE A 27 9.56 -4.54 -20.15
C PHE A 27 9.87 -3.88 -21.49
N TYR A 28 9.14 -4.27 -22.55
CA TYR A 28 9.38 -3.79 -23.92
C TYR A 28 8.61 -2.51 -24.26
N ILE A 29 7.57 -2.18 -23.48
CA ILE A 29 6.63 -1.09 -23.77
C ILE A 29 6.85 0.10 -22.84
N LEU A 30 7.16 -0.17 -21.56
CA LEU A 30 7.21 0.88 -20.55
C LEU A 30 8.48 1.75 -20.66
N PRO A 31 8.37 3.06 -20.33
CA PRO A 31 9.54 3.93 -20.24
C PRO A 31 10.54 3.49 -19.17
N LYS A 32 11.84 3.80 -19.38
CA LYS A 32 12.96 3.41 -18.49
C LYS A 32 12.74 3.76 -17.00
N ARG A 33 12.05 4.86 -16.70
CA ARG A 33 11.76 5.31 -15.33
C ARG A 33 11.00 4.29 -14.47
N PHE A 34 10.22 3.40 -15.09
CA PHE A 34 9.54 2.33 -14.35
C PHE A 34 10.51 1.29 -13.78
N PHE A 35 11.71 1.20 -14.34
CA PHE A 35 12.72 0.19 -14.02
C PHE A 35 13.88 0.73 -13.17
N TYR A 36 13.87 1.99 -12.73
CA TYR A 36 14.99 2.56 -11.96
C TYR A 36 15.23 1.80 -10.65
N ASP A 37 14.18 1.52 -9.86
CA ASP A 37 14.31 0.73 -8.63
C ASP A 37 14.81 -0.69 -8.93
N ALA A 38 14.28 -1.32 -9.98
CA ALA A 38 14.66 -2.66 -10.40
C ALA A 38 16.13 -2.72 -10.84
N ALA A 39 16.62 -1.69 -11.54
CA ALA A 39 18.01 -1.56 -11.94
C ALA A 39 18.93 -1.38 -10.74
N ILE A 40 18.55 -0.57 -9.74
CA ILE A 40 19.32 -0.45 -8.49
C ILE A 40 19.45 -1.81 -7.81
N ILE A 41 18.35 -2.55 -7.70
CA ILE A 41 18.32 -3.86 -7.06
C ILE A 41 19.13 -4.90 -7.85
N ALA A 42 19.01 -4.89 -9.19
CA ALA A 42 19.63 -5.88 -10.06
C ALA A 42 21.12 -5.63 -10.31
N PHE A 43 21.58 -4.37 -10.27
CA PHE A 43 22.98 -4.03 -10.52
C PHE A 43 23.77 -3.78 -9.24
N ASP A 44 23.14 -3.34 -8.15
CA ASP A 44 23.78 -3.15 -6.83
C ASP A 44 25.11 -2.39 -6.94
N ARG A 45 25.11 -1.27 -7.68
CA ARG A 45 26.32 -0.49 -7.92
C ARG A 45 26.92 0.10 -6.64
N GLY A 46 26.10 0.22 -5.58
CA GLY A 46 26.50 0.74 -4.27
C GLY A 46 27.01 -0.32 -3.29
N ASN A 47 27.04 -1.61 -3.65
CA ASN A 47 27.34 -2.71 -2.72
C ASN A 47 26.54 -2.61 -1.41
N GLU A 48 25.24 -2.38 -1.54
CA GLU A 48 24.37 -2.07 -0.41
C GLU A 48 23.85 -3.31 0.31
N ILE A 49 24.28 -4.52 -0.06
CA ILE A 49 23.79 -5.79 0.52
C ILE A 49 23.88 -5.77 2.05
N GLY A 50 22.76 -6.09 2.70
CA GLY A 50 22.68 -6.14 4.15
C GLY A 50 21.33 -6.60 4.67
N PHE A 51 21.23 -6.77 5.98
CA PHE A 51 20.01 -7.23 6.66
C PHE A 51 19.07 -6.11 7.11
N PHE A 52 19.50 -4.86 7.00
CA PHE A 52 18.75 -3.69 7.47
C PHE A 52 18.51 -2.72 6.33
N GLY A 53 17.26 -2.29 6.18
CA GLY A 53 16.84 -1.33 5.18
C GLY A 53 16.27 -1.97 3.92
N SER A 54 15.43 -1.19 3.25
CA SER A 54 14.59 -1.71 2.16
C SER A 54 15.39 -2.12 0.93
N TYR A 55 16.41 -1.36 0.52
CA TYR A 55 17.29 -1.75 -0.60
C TYR A 55 18.24 -2.89 -0.24
N PRO A 56 19.03 -2.81 0.85
CA PRO A 56 19.98 -3.86 1.27
C PRO A 56 19.38 -5.27 1.30
N LEU A 57 18.24 -5.41 2.00
CA LEU A 57 17.59 -6.71 2.18
C LEU A 57 16.95 -7.21 0.89
N THR A 58 16.47 -6.29 0.05
CA THR A 58 15.91 -6.66 -1.26
C THR A 58 16.98 -7.16 -2.19
N ILE A 59 18.13 -6.48 -2.29
CA ILE A 59 19.26 -6.93 -3.10
C ILE A 59 19.73 -8.31 -2.63
N LEU A 60 19.85 -8.50 -1.31
CA LEU A 60 20.19 -9.79 -0.71
C LEU A 60 19.19 -10.88 -1.13
N PHE A 61 17.88 -10.60 -1.03
CA PHE A 61 16.82 -11.53 -1.43
C PHE A 61 16.95 -11.94 -2.91
N TYR A 62 17.11 -10.99 -3.84
CA TYR A 62 17.23 -11.30 -5.27
C TYR A 62 18.56 -11.97 -5.63
N LYS A 63 19.63 -11.71 -4.86
CA LYS A 63 20.92 -12.40 -5.01
C LYS A 63 20.83 -13.85 -4.55
N VAL A 64 20.29 -14.12 -3.36
CA VAL A 64 20.16 -15.46 -2.78
C VAL A 64 19.20 -16.33 -3.61
N THR A 65 18.10 -15.77 -4.11
CA THR A 65 17.15 -16.49 -4.97
C THR A 65 17.64 -16.68 -6.41
N GLY A 66 18.77 -16.05 -6.79
CA GLY A 66 19.28 -16.05 -8.17
C GLY A 66 18.46 -15.21 -9.16
N LEU A 67 17.30 -14.69 -8.75
CA LEU A 67 16.39 -13.93 -9.61
C LEU A 67 17.03 -12.65 -10.17
N ARG A 68 18.00 -12.06 -9.45
CA ARG A 68 18.76 -10.89 -9.88
C ARG A 68 19.44 -11.08 -11.25
N TYR A 69 19.81 -12.30 -11.60
CA TYR A 69 20.56 -12.61 -12.82
C TYR A 69 19.66 -12.91 -14.03
N LEU A 70 18.34 -12.98 -13.84
CA LEU A 70 17.39 -13.27 -14.89
C LEU A 70 16.94 -11.99 -15.62
N PRO A 71 16.64 -12.07 -16.93
CA PRO A 71 15.92 -11.02 -17.63
C PRO A 71 14.57 -10.73 -16.96
N PHE A 72 14.17 -9.46 -16.92
CA PHE A 72 12.92 -9.03 -16.27
C PHE A 72 11.67 -9.78 -16.75
N PRO A 73 11.50 -10.11 -18.05
CA PRO A 73 10.37 -10.95 -18.48
C PRO A 73 10.32 -12.33 -17.82
N LEU A 74 11.46 -12.96 -17.53
CA LEU A 74 11.49 -14.24 -16.81
C LEU A 74 11.17 -14.06 -15.32
N ILE A 75 11.62 -12.96 -14.72
CA ILE A 75 11.26 -12.60 -13.35
C ILE A 75 9.74 -12.40 -13.26
N ALA A 76 9.13 -11.73 -14.25
CA ALA A 76 7.69 -11.54 -14.33
C ALA A 76 6.90 -12.87 -14.33
N LEU A 77 7.39 -13.86 -15.08
CA LEU A 77 6.82 -15.23 -15.12
C LEU A 77 6.88 -15.95 -13.78
N ILE A 78 7.74 -15.53 -12.85
CA ILE A 78 7.86 -16.13 -11.53
C ILE A 78 7.08 -15.31 -10.50
N GLN A 79 7.29 -13.99 -10.46
CA GLN A 79 6.74 -13.13 -9.43
C GLN A 79 5.23 -12.93 -9.56
N TYR A 80 4.74 -12.68 -10.77
CA TYR A 80 3.31 -12.40 -10.96
C TYR A 80 2.43 -13.60 -10.55
N PRO A 81 2.77 -14.86 -10.92
CA PRO A 81 2.06 -16.02 -10.42
C PRO A 81 2.10 -16.19 -8.90
N VAL A 82 3.23 -15.88 -8.25
CA VAL A 82 3.31 -15.92 -6.78
C VAL A 82 2.33 -14.92 -6.17
N LEU A 83 2.29 -13.67 -6.66
CA LEU A 83 1.39 -12.61 -6.17
C LEU A 83 -0.09 -12.99 -6.37
N ALA A 84 -0.43 -13.51 -7.55
CA ALA A 84 -1.78 -13.97 -7.87
C ALA A 84 -2.17 -15.20 -7.03
N TYR A 85 -1.25 -16.14 -6.82
CA TYR A 85 -1.46 -17.31 -5.97
C TYR A 85 -1.76 -16.92 -4.51
N VAL A 86 -1.09 -15.88 -3.99
CA VAL A 86 -1.41 -15.33 -2.66
C VAL A 86 -2.86 -14.83 -2.61
N LEU A 87 -3.34 -14.07 -3.60
CA LEU A 87 -4.76 -13.64 -3.63
C LEU A 87 -5.72 -14.82 -3.78
N TYR A 88 -5.35 -15.82 -4.57
CA TYR A 88 -6.10 -17.06 -4.68
C TYR A 88 -6.24 -17.75 -3.31
N LYS A 89 -5.16 -17.77 -2.52
CA LYS A 89 -5.17 -18.31 -1.15
C LYS A 89 -5.94 -17.44 -0.15
N VAL A 90 -5.97 -16.12 -0.34
CA VAL A 90 -6.90 -15.24 0.41
C VAL A 90 -8.34 -15.67 0.09
N GLY A 91 -8.66 -15.85 -1.18
CA GLY A 91 -9.93 -16.43 -1.64
C GLY A 91 -10.51 -15.64 -2.81
N ILE A 92 -11.37 -16.27 -3.61
CA ILE A 92 -12.10 -15.63 -4.72
C ILE A 92 -13.54 -15.41 -4.28
N PRO A 93 -14.05 -14.15 -4.25
CA PRO A 93 -15.41 -13.87 -3.82
C PRO A 93 -16.42 -14.46 -4.81
N ALA A 94 -17.62 -14.80 -4.34
CA ALA A 94 -18.63 -15.47 -5.15
C ALA A 94 -19.12 -14.62 -6.35
N ASN A 95 -19.09 -13.30 -6.20
CA ASN A 95 -19.50 -12.31 -7.20
C ASN A 95 -18.33 -11.71 -7.98
N PHE A 96 -17.15 -12.35 -7.97
CA PHE A 96 -15.95 -11.81 -8.62
C PHE A 96 -16.09 -11.67 -10.14
N ASP A 97 -17.04 -12.37 -10.76
CA ASP A 97 -17.37 -12.31 -12.19
C ASP A 97 -18.23 -11.09 -12.57
N LYS A 98 -18.98 -10.53 -11.61
CA LYS A 98 -19.90 -9.41 -11.89
C LYS A 98 -19.13 -8.11 -12.13
N ILE A 99 -19.51 -7.36 -13.15
CA ILE A 99 -18.95 -6.02 -13.38
C ILE A 99 -19.62 -5.04 -12.41
N ASN A 100 -18.86 -4.56 -11.43
CA ASN A 100 -19.25 -3.50 -10.50
C ASN A 100 -18.01 -2.69 -10.11
N VAL A 101 -18.21 -1.52 -9.52
CA VAL A 101 -17.13 -0.59 -9.17
C VAL A 101 -16.04 -1.27 -8.32
N LYS A 102 -16.44 -2.02 -7.29
CA LYS A 102 -15.49 -2.74 -6.41
C LYS A 102 -14.63 -3.74 -7.18
N ASN A 103 -15.24 -4.55 -8.04
CA ASN A 103 -14.52 -5.55 -8.84
C ASN A 103 -13.62 -4.87 -9.88
N LEU A 104 -14.07 -3.78 -10.51
CA LEU A 104 -13.25 -3.01 -11.45
C LEU A 104 -11.99 -2.46 -10.78
N LEU A 105 -12.09 -1.91 -9.55
CA LEU A 105 -10.92 -1.47 -8.78
C LEU A 105 -9.93 -2.58 -8.54
N VAL A 106 -10.43 -3.79 -8.23
CA VAL A 106 -9.58 -4.95 -7.99
C VAL A 106 -8.94 -5.43 -9.28
N TYR A 107 -9.66 -5.44 -10.40
CA TYR A 107 -9.12 -5.80 -11.72
C TYR A 107 -7.99 -4.83 -12.12
N LEU A 108 -8.18 -3.53 -11.88
CA LEU A 108 -7.11 -2.53 -12.05
C LEU A 108 -5.94 -2.78 -11.10
N GLY A 109 -6.21 -3.26 -9.88
CA GLY A 109 -5.19 -3.77 -8.97
C GLY A 109 -4.34 -4.89 -9.60
N PHE A 110 -4.96 -5.89 -10.22
CA PHE A 110 -4.25 -6.96 -10.96
C PHE A 110 -3.34 -6.42 -12.06
N PHE A 111 -3.81 -5.42 -12.79
CA PHE A 111 -3.04 -4.74 -13.82
C PHE A 111 -1.86 -3.94 -13.27
N MET A 112 -2.08 -3.19 -12.19
CA MET A 112 -1.00 -2.44 -11.54
C MET A 112 0.03 -3.35 -10.86
N MET A 113 -0.39 -4.49 -10.30
CA MET A 113 0.54 -5.52 -9.81
C MET A 113 1.44 -6.02 -10.95
N ALA A 114 0.87 -6.25 -12.14
CA ALA A 114 1.63 -6.68 -13.31
C ALA A 114 2.68 -5.64 -13.74
N ILE A 115 2.33 -4.35 -13.70
CA ILE A 115 3.22 -3.25 -14.08
C ILE A 115 4.33 -3.02 -13.04
N PHE A 116 3.99 -2.96 -11.74
CA PHE A 116 4.90 -2.45 -10.72
C PHE A 116 5.67 -3.52 -9.94
N MET A 117 5.23 -4.78 -9.96
CA MET A 117 5.77 -5.84 -9.10
C MET A 117 6.17 -7.11 -9.86
N SER A 118 6.22 -7.07 -11.18
CA SER A 118 6.69 -8.18 -12.03
C SER A 118 8.17 -8.03 -12.42
N MET A 119 8.89 -7.21 -11.69
CA MET A 119 10.32 -6.95 -11.83
C MET A 119 10.91 -6.79 -10.42
N PRO A 120 12.24 -6.87 -10.24
CA PRO A 120 12.86 -6.71 -8.94
C PRO A 120 12.37 -5.46 -8.21
N SER A 121 11.65 -5.67 -7.12
CA SER A 121 10.96 -4.59 -6.40
C SER A 121 10.86 -4.89 -4.92
N LYS A 122 10.92 -3.82 -4.13
CA LYS A 122 10.69 -3.84 -2.68
C LYS A 122 9.22 -4.13 -2.34
N GLU A 123 8.33 -3.78 -3.25
CA GLU A 123 6.89 -3.99 -3.07
C GLU A 123 6.53 -5.48 -3.12
N PHE A 124 7.28 -6.28 -3.89
CA PHE A 124 7.09 -7.73 -3.92
C PHE A 124 7.25 -8.34 -2.52
N ILE A 125 8.32 -8.00 -1.81
CA ILE A 125 8.56 -8.49 -0.44
C ILE A 125 7.51 -7.94 0.52
N THR A 126 7.16 -6.65 0.38
CA THR A 126 6.17 -5.98 1.23
C THR A 126 4.80 -6.63 1.10
N TYR A 127 4.40 -6.96 -0.13
CA TYR A 127 3.17 -7.66 -0.46
C TYR A 127 3.10 -9.02 0.20
N LEU A 128 4.13 -9.85 0.01
CA LEU A 128 4.16 -11.20 0.61
C LEU A 128 4.10 -11.12 2.14
N TYR A 129 4.82 -10.17 2.71
CA TYR A 129 4.87 -9.98 4.15
C TYR A 129 3.51 -9.52 4.71
N LEU A 130 2.86 -8.55 4.09
CA LEU A 130 1.54 -8.06 4.53
C LEU A 130 0.42 -9.09 4.28
N ALA A 131 0.59 -10.01 3.32
CA ALA A 131 -0.33 -11.14 3.16
C ALA A 131 -0.34 -12.07 4.39
N LEU A 132 0.74 -12.16 5.16
CA LEU A 132 0.77 -12.92 6.42
C LEU A 132 -0.26 -12.38 7.42
N ILE A 133 -0.42 -11.06 7.49
CA ILE A 133 -1.45 -10.41 8.33
C ILE A 133 -2.84 -10.84 7.88
N VAL A 134 -3.09 -10.85 6.56
CA VAL A 134 -4.38 -11.32 6.01
C VAL A 134 -4.64 -12.77 6.40
N PHE A 135 -3.64 -13.65 6.31
CA PHE A 135 -3.81 -15.06 6.67
C PHE A 135 -4.08 -15.27 8.16
N ILE A 136 -3.50 -14.46 9.04
CA ILE A 136 -3.84 -14.46 10.47
C ILE A 136 -5.31 -14.11 10.68
N PHE A 137 -5.78 -13.04 10.04
CA PHE A 137 -7.17 -12.56 10.17
C PHE A 137 -8.19 -13.49 9.52
N LYS A 138 -7.78 -14.28 8.54
CA LYS A 138 -8.61 -15.32 7.92
C LYS A 138 -8.67 -16.61 8.77
N ASN A 139 -7.62 -16.92 9.53
CA ASN A 139 -7.53 -18.19 10.25
C ASN A 139 -8.49 -18.26 11.46
N GLU A 140 -9.52 -19.10 11.38
CA GLU A 140 -10.57 -19.25 12.40
C GLU A 140 -10.03 -19.68 13.78
N SER A 141 -8.91 -20.38 13.86
CA SER A 141 -8.33 -20.83 15.14
C SER A 141 -7.66 -19.71 15.95
N ILE A 142 -7.39 -18.55 15.33
CA ILE A 142 -6.73 -17.42 15.97
C ILE A 142 -7.77 -16.43 16.47
N SER A 143 -7.79 -16.17 17.78
CA SER A 143 -8.69 -15.19 18.38
C SER A 143 -8.35 -13.75 17.98
N PHE A 144 -9.29 -12.81 18.16
CA PHE A 144 -9.11 -11.41 17.78
C PHE A 144 -7.90 -10.78 18.48
N LYS A 145 -7.78 -10.95 19.81
CA LYS A 145 -6.65 -10.42 20.60
C LYS A 145 -5.29 -10.92 20.08
N LYS A 146 -5.21 -12.23 19.77
CA LYS A 146 -3.99 -12.83 19.18
C LYS A 146 -3.73 -12.28 17.78
N SER A 147 -4.77 -12.09 16.98
CA SER A 147 -4.65 -11.52 15.62
C SER A 147 -4.12 -10.08 15.66
N VAL A 148 -4.64 -9.26 16.58
CA VAL A 148 -4.16 -7.90 16.84
C VAL A 148 -2.68 -7.91 17.22
N PHE A 149 -2.30 -8.68 18.25
CA PHE A 149 -0.91 -8.77 18.71
C PHE A 149 0.04 -9.21 17.59
N LEU A 150 -0.29 -10.29 16.87
CA LEU A 150 0.54 -10.79 15.78
C LEU A 150 0.66 -9.79 14.62
N SER A 151 -0.42 -9.08 14.28
CA SER A 151 -0.36 -8.04 13.23
C SER A 151 0.51 -6.85 13.63
N LEU A 152 0.45 -6.41 14.89
CA LEU A 152 1.31 -5.34 15.41
C LEU A 152 2.77 -5.79 15.42
N PHE A 153 3.03 -7.02 15.87
CA PHE A 153 4.36 -7.60 15.89
C PHE A 153 4.96 -7.72 14.48
N LEU A 154 4.18 -8.23 13.51
CA LEU A 154 4.62 -8.31 12.12
C LEU A 154 4.93 -6.93 11.54
N LEU A 155 4.05 -5.93 11.75
CA LEU A 155 4.31 -4.56 11.31
C LEU A 155 5.54 -3.95 11.99
N ALA A 156 5.78 -4.25 13.26
CA ALA A 156 6.96 -3.79 13.98
C ALA A 156 8.26 -4.38 13.41
N ILE A 157 8.28 -5.68 13.08
CA ILE A 157 9.42 -6.33 12.42
C ILE A 157 9.65 -5.72 11.03
N LEU A 158 8.58 -5.61 10.23
CA LEU A 158 8.67 -5.01 8.89
C LEU A 158 9.21 -3.58 8.98
N GLY A 159 8.73 -2.83 9.98
CA GLY A 159 9.20 -1.50 10.33
C GLY A 159 10.68 -1.48 10.65
N ALA A 160 11.11 -2.20 11.67
CA ALA A 160 12.46 -2.16 12.21
C ALA A 160 13.53 -2.62 11.22
N PHE A 161 13.27 -3.68 10.45
CA PHE A 161 14.30 -4.30 9.60
C PHE A 161 14.22 -3.87 8.14
N TYR A 162 13.05 -3.51 7.63
CA TYR A 162 12.86 -3.33 6.19
C TYR A 162 12.41 -1.92 5.80
N ARG A 163 11.30 -1.43 6.36
CA ARG A 163 10.73 -0.11 6.07
C ARG A 163 10.55 0.69 7.35
N PRO A 164 11.56 1.44 7.82
CA PRO A 164 11.51 2.18 9.10
C PRO A 164 10.21 2.96 9.35
N TYR A 165 9.68 3.65 8.35
CA TYR A 165 8.44 4.42 8.48
C TYR A 165 7.18 3.58 8.71
N PHE A 166 7.21 2.26 8.44
CA PHE A 166 6.12 1.34 8.79
C PHE A 166 6.00 1.14 10.31
N LEU A 167 7.01 1.49 11.11
CA LEU A 167 6.89 1.50 12.59
C LEU A 167 5.82 2.47 13.10
N LEU A 168 5.49 3.50 12.33
CA LEU A 168 4.43 4.44 12.69
C LEU A 168 3.04 3.81 12.53
N MET A 169 2.90 2.84 11.62
CA MET A 169 1.62 2.20 11.35
C MET A 169 0.95 1.55 12.58
N PRO A 170 1.64 0.68 13.35
CA PRO A 170 1.05 0.07 14.54
C PRO A 170 0.68 1.10 15.61
N ILE A 171 1.50 2.16 15.79
CA ILE A 171 1.25 3.22 16.78
C ILE A 171 -0.01 4.00 16.41
N ILE A 172 -0.11 4.47 15.16
CA ILE A 172 -1.27 5.22 14.67
C ILE A 172 -2.52 4.33 14.66
N ALA A 173 -2.44 3.09 14.20
CA ALA A 173 -3.58 2.17 14.16
C ALA A 173 -4.12 1.87 15.57
N PHE A 174 -3.23 1.64 16.54
CA PHE A 174 -3.61 1.42 17.93
C PHE A 174 -4.20 2.69 18.57
N GLY A 175 -3.62 3.86 18.33
CA GLY A 175 -4.17 5.12 18.82
C GLY A 175 -5.55 5.41 18.24
N MET A 176 -5.76 5.21 16.93
CA MET A 176 -7.07 5.30 16.29
C MET A 176 -8.06 4.29 16.88
N TYR A 177 -7.61 3.08 17.22
CA TYR A 177 -8.44 2.08 17.89
C TYR A 177 -8.89 2.56 19.27
N LEU A 178 -8.01 3.18 20.08
CA LEU A 178 -8.38 3.76 21.37
C LEU A 178 -9.39 4.90 21.22
N VAL A 179 -9.18 5.80 20.26
CA VAL A 179 -10.12 6.88 19.94
C VAL A 179 -11.49 6.35 19.53
N SER A 180 -11.54 5.17 18.90
CA SER A 180 -12.80 4.51 18.53
C SER A 180 -13.70 4.12 19.71
N PHE A 181 -13.21 4.14 20.94
CA PHE A 181 -14.04 3.94 22.14
C PHE A 181 -14.78 5.21 22.59
N ILE A 182 -14.35 6.39 22.13
CA ILE A 182 -14.92 7.66 22.54
C ILE A 182 -16.13 7.99 21.66
N SER A 183 -17.22 8.45 22.28
CA SER A 183 -18.47 8.80 21.59
C SER A 183 -18.44 10.21 21.00
N PHE A 184 -18.03 10.31 19.73
CA PHE A 184 -18.10 11.55 18.94
C PHE A 184 -19.27 11.54 17.95
N LYS A 185 -19.80 12.73 17.64
CA LYS A 185 -20.87 12.92 16.63
C LYS A 185 -20.45 12.42 15.24
N SER A 186 -19.23 12.72 14.80
CA SER A 186 -18.65 12.22 13.55
C SER A 186 -17.47 11.27 13.82
N LYS A 187 -17.79 10.11 14.41
CA LYS A 187 -16.80 9.12 14.86
C LYS A 187 -15.74 8.78 13.81
N THR A 188 -16.13 8.65 12.54
CA THR A 188 -15.20 8.32 11.44
C THR A 188 -14.18 9.44 11.18
N LEU A 189 -14.65 10.68 11.00
CA LEU A 189 -13.77 11.81 10.77
C LEU A 189 -12.89 12.09 11.97
N THR A 190 -13.45 12.02 13.19
CA THR A 190 -12.69 12.21 14.42
C THR A 190 -11.59 11.14 14.56
N THR A 191 -11.88 9.87 14.26
CA THR A 191 -10.86 8.81 14.35
C THR A 191 -9.69 9.06 13.38
N ILE A 192 -9.97 9.47 12.14
CA ILE A 192 -8.92 9.82 11.15
C ILE A 192 -8.16 11.09 11.58
N PHE A 193 -8.87 12.10 12.08
CA PHE A 193 -8.27 13.34 12.57
C PHE A 193 -7.29 13.09 13.71
N TYR A 194 -7.67 12.27 14.70
CA TYR A 194 -6.74 11.88 15.76
C TYR A 194 -5.58 11.02 15.24
N GLY A 195 -5.79 10.19 14.21
CA GLY A 195 -4.70 9.49 13.53
C GLY A 195 -3.67 10.46 12.93
N LEU A 196 -4.13 11.52 12.26
CA LEU A 196 -3.27 12.60 11.76
C LEU A 196 -2.58 13.36 12.89
N PHE A 197 -3.31 13.66 13.98
CA PHE A 197 -2.74 14.32 15.15
C PHE A 197 -1.61 13.49 15.80
N ILE A 198 -1.78 12.17 15.89
CA ILE A 198 -0.72 11.26 16.36
C ILE A 198 0.48 11.31 15.42
N ALA A 199 0.28 11.30 14.10
CA ALA A 199 1.38 11.41 13.13
C ALA A 199 2.15 12.74 13.26
N VAL A 200 1.43 13.85 13.45
CA VAL A 200 2.03 15.16 13.72
C VAL A 200 2.84 15.10 15.02
N PHE A 201 2.26 14.60 16.11
CA PHE A 201 2.96 14.49 17.39
C PHE A 201 4.24 13.64 17.30
N LEU A 202 4.20 12.51 16.57
CA LEU A 202 5.36 11.67 16.33
C LEU A 202 6.43 12.40 15.52
N SER A 203 6.04 13.17 14.50
CA SER A 203 6.99 13.95 13.70
C SER A 203 7.63 15.09 14.51
N LEU A 204 6.85 15.81 15.31
CA LEU A 204 7.38 16.86 16.17
C LEU A 204 8.35 16.28 17.21
N SER A 205 8.00 15.14 17.81
CA SER A 205 8.87 14.42 18.74
C SER A 205 10.19 13.99 18.06
N TYR A 206 10.12 13.49 16.83
CA TYR A 206 11.30 13.17 16.04
C TYR A 206 12.15 14.41 15.74
N GLY A 207 11.52 15.53 15.38
CA GLY A 207 12.17 16.82 15.14
C GLY A 207 12.94 17.35 16.36
N LEU A 208 12.38 17.21 17.57
CA LEU A 208 13.06 17.59 18.81
C LEU A 208 14.32 16.75 19.07
N VAL A 209 14.33 15.47 18.66
CA VAL A 209 15.46 14.55 18.89
C VAL A 209 16.51 14.63 17.79
N LYS A 210 16.11 14.82 16.53
CA LYS A 210 16.99 14.74 15.35
C LYS A 210 17.29 16.09 14.71
N GLY A 211 16.62 17.16 15.12
CA GLY A 211 16.76 18.51 14.57
C GLY A 211 16.08 18.72 13.21
N LYS A 212 15.42 17.71 12.65
CA LYS A 212 14.66 17.76 11.39
C LYS A 212 13.38 16.96 11.51
N TYR A 213 12.31 17.45 10.91
CA TYR A 213 11.01 16.76 10.95
C TYR A 213 10.94 15.58 9.97
N LEU A 214 9.93 14.72 10.10
CA LEU A 214 9.81 13.51 9.27
C LEU A 214 9.59 13.86 7.80
N SER A 215 8.68 14.78 7.46
CA SER A 215 8.42 15.12 6.06
C SER A 215 9.60 15.88 5.43
N GLU A 216 10.29 16.71 6.22
CA GLU A 216 11.52 17.42 5.83
C GLU A 216 12.65 16.43 5.48
N SER A 217 12.94 15.47 6.35
CA SER A 217 14.05 14.53 6.19
C SER A 217 13.80 13.42 5.15
N SER A 218 12.58 13.31 4.64
CA SER A 218 12.20 12.26 3.68
C SER A 218 11.72 12.85 2.35
N ARG A 219 10.46 13.27 2.27
CA ARG A 219 9.82 13.76 1.05
C ARG A 219 10.59 14.94 0.46
N GLU A 220 10.92 15.96 1.25
CA GLU A 220 11.55 17.17 0.71
C GLU A 220 13.00 16.93 0.25
N VAL A 221 13.74 16.00 0.89
CA VAL A 221 15.06 15.57 0.40
C VAL A 221 14.95 14.91 -0.97
N VAL A 222 13.97 14.02 -1.17
CA VAL A 222 13.77 13.34 -2.46
C VAL A 222 13.29 14.31 -3.53
N ASN A 223 12.39 15.23 -3.17
CA ASN A 223 11.85 16.23 -4.07
C ASN A 223 12.93 17.23 -4.53
N SER A 224 13.75 17.72 -3.60
CA SER A 224 14.82 18.67 -3.92
C SER A 224 15.86 18.11 -4.88
N ALA A 225 16.20 16.82 -4.75
CA ALA A 225 17.07 16.12 -5.71
C ALA A 225 16.47 15.96 -7.12
N ARG A 226 15.15 16.16 -7.28
CA ARG A 226 14.40 15.94 -8.52
C ARG A 226 13.88 17.22 -9.18
N LEU A 227 14.09 18.39 -8.56
CA LEU A 227 13.54 19.69 -9.02
C LEU A 227 13.86 20.05 -10.47
N GLN A 228 14.97 19.55 -11.03
CA GLN A 228 15.38 19.79 -12.42
C GLN A 228 15.05 18.62 -13.38
N SER A 229 14.38 17.58 -12.90
CA SER A 229 14.07 16.39 -13.72
C SER A 229 12.74 16.54 -14.46
N GLN A 230 12.66 16.02 -15.69
CA GLN A 230 11.41 15.95 -16.46
C GLN A 230 10.32 15.04 -15.81
N ASP A 231 10.70 14.23 -14.82
CA ASP A 231 9.82 13.32 -14.10
C ASP A 231 9.16 13.97 -12.85
N ALA A 232 9.39 15.27 -12.59
CA ALA A 232 8.88 15.98 -11.41
C ALA A 232 7.39 16.40 -11.49
N ASN A 233 6.69 16.12 -12.58
CA ASN A 233 5.33 16.65 -12.81
C ASN A 233 4.30 16.17 -11.76
N SER A 234 4.44 14.96 -11.21
CA SER A 234 3.51 14.45 -10.18
C SER A 234 4.01 14.63 -8.73
N MET A 235 5.02 15.49 -8.53
CA MET A 235 5.63 15.74 -7.22
C MET A 235 4.65 16.38 -6.24
N ILE A 236 4.69 15.92 -4.99
CA ILE A 236 3.90 16.44 -3.89
C ILE A 236 4.76 17.45 -3.15
N VAL A 237 4.49 18.74 -3.36
CA VAL A 237 5.22 19.83 -2.72
C VAL A 237 4.43 20.36 -1.54
N SER A 238 5.07 20.44 -0.37
CA SER A 238 4.44 21.01 0.83
C SER A 238 4.08 22.49 0.59
N PRO A 239 2.86 22.95 0.94
CA PRO A 239 2.46 24.35 0.77
C PRO A 239 3.30 25.33 1.60
N ILE A 240 3.82 24.85 2.73
CA ILE A 240 4.70 25.57 3.65
C ILE A 240 5.92 24.67 3.85
N LYS A 241 7.11 25.27 3.94
CA LYS A 241 8.34 24.52 4.22
C LYS A 241 8.19 23.77 5.55
N PRO A 242 8.51 22.47 5.60
CA PRO A 242 8.32 21.67 6.81
C PRO A 242 9.50 21.79 7.79
N ASP A 243 10.26 22.89 7.78
CA ASP A 243 11.37 23.18 8.69
C ASP A 243 10.90 23.82 10.02
N THR A 244 9.59 24.00 10.18
CA THR A 244 8.94 24.53 11.39
C THR A 244 7.83 23.60 11.84
N TRP A 245 7.43 23.66 13.12
CA TRP A 245 6.38 22.80 13.68
C TRP A 245 5.03 22.94 12.94
N TYR A 246 4.67 24.16 12.55
CA TYR A 246 3.43 24.44 11.83
C TYR A 246 3.56 24.04 10.36
N GLY A 247 4.74 24.24 9.75
CA GLY A 247 5.05 23.78 8.41
C GLY A 247 4.94 22.26 8.28
N GLU A 248 5.53 21.50 9.22
CA GLU A 248 5.42 20.04 9.28
C GLU A 248 3.96 19.60 9.47
N THR A 249 3.23 20.27 10.38
CA THR A 249 1.81 19.97 10.62
C THR A 249 0.99 20.12 9.34
N VAL A 250 1.15 21.25 8.63
CA VAL A 250 0.49 21.50 7.35
C VAL A 250 0.97 20.51 6.29
N GLY A 251 2.26 20.19 6.24
CA GLY A 251 2.86 19.24 5.31
C GLY A 251 2.30 17.82 5.46
N ILE A 252 2.09 17.34 6.68
CA ILE A 252 1.48 16.04 6.98
C ILE A 252 0.02 16.01 6.53
N VAL A 253 -0.78 17.01 6.93
CA VAL A 253 -2.20 17.09 6.58
C VAL A 253 -2.37 17.21 5.07
N TYR A 254 -1.64 18.12 4.44
CA TYR A 254 -1.65 18.31 2.99
C TYR A 254 -1.22 17.05 2.25
N GLY A 255 -0.17 16.37 2.70
CA GLY A 255 0.30 15.13 2.09
C GLY A 255 -0.74 14.01 2.17
N PHE A 256 -1.41 13.85 3.32
CA PHE A 256 -2.52 12.91 3.46
C PHE A 256 -3.64 13.17 2.44
N PHE A 257 -4.10 14.42 2.32
CA PHE A 257 -5.15 14.76 1.36
C PHE A 257 -4.66 14.64 -0.09
N THR A 258 -3.44 15.03 -0.40
CA THR A 258 -2.91 14.98 -1.77
C THR A 258 -2.76 13.54 -2.27
N VAL A 259 -2.30 12.62 -1.41
CA VAL A 259 -2.16 11.20 -1.79
C VAL A 259 -3.52 10.50 -1.88
N ASN A 260 -4.44 10.79 -0.96
CA ASN A 260 -5.71 10.05 -0.85
C ASN A 260 -6.86 10.67 -1.64
N PHE A 261 -6.79 11.98 -1.89
CA PHE A 261 -7.68 12.77 -2.73
C PHE A 261 -6.85 13.56 -3.75
N PRO A 262 -6.22 12.90 -4.74
CA PRO A 262 -5.30 13.51 -5.69
C PRO A 262 -6.02 14.38 -6.74
N VAL A 263 -6.91 15.28 -6.32
CA VAL A 263 -7.67 16.19 -7.21
C VAL A 263 -6.72 17.11 -7.99
N ASN A 264 -5.55 17.43 -7.42
CA ASN A 264 -4.48 18.14 -8.13
C ASN A 264 -3.99 17.40 -9.39
N GLY A 265 -4.09 16.08 -9.41
CA GLY A 265 -3.77 15.26 -10.58
C GLY A 265 -4.71 15.49 -11.78
N LEU A 266 -5.90 16.07 -11.56
CA LEU A 266 -6.82 16.43 -12.64
C LEU A 266 -6.29 17.56 -13.53
N LYS A 267 -5.26 18.31 -13.09
CA LYS A 267 -4.59 19.30 -13.95
C LYS A 267 -3.88 18.65 -15.14
N TYR A 268 -3.56 17.36 -15.05
CA TYR A 268 -2.91 16.58 -16.10
C TYR A 268 -3.93 15.85 -16.99
N LEU A 269 -4.92 16.57 -17.53
CA LEU A 269 -6.00 16.00 -18.36
C LEU A 269 -5.49 15.25 -19.61
N LEU A 270 -4.30 15.60 -20.10
CA LEU A 270 -3.66 14.95 -21.24
C LEU A 270 -2.87 13.69 -20.87
N SER A 271 -2.87 13.29 -19.60
CA SER A 271 -2.22 12.07 -19.10
C SER A 271 -3.26 11.05 -18.61
N PRO A 272 -3.82 10.21 -19.50
CA PRO A 272 -4.86 9.24 -19.15
C PRO A 272 -4.51 8.34 -17.96
N GLN A 273 -3.23 7.98 -17.82
CA GLN A 273 -2.70 7.21 -16.69
C GLN A 273 -2.89 7.90 -15.33
N ILE A 274 -2.71 9.23 -15.27
CA ILE A 274 -2.88 10.01 -14.03
C ILE A 274 -4.37 10.09 -13.69
N ILE A 275 -5.23 10.35 -14.67
CA ILE A 275 -6.68 10.41 -14.46
C ILE A 275 -7.22 9.05 -13.99
N ALA A 276 -6.80 7.96 -14.64
CA ALA A 276 -7.18 6.61 -14.25
C ALA A 276 -6.78 6.31 -12.79
N PHE A 277 -5.60 6.75 -12.37
CA PHE A 277 -5.19 6.67 -10.98
C PHE A 277 -6.07 7.52 -10.05
N VAL A 278 -6.33 8.78 -10.38
CA VAL A 278 -7.16 9.67 -9.56
C VAL A 278 -8.54 9.05 -9.33
N ILE A 279 -9.17 8.53 -10.39
CA ILE A 279 -10.45 7.84 -10.31
C ILE A 279 -10.34 6.58 -9.44
N TRP A 280 -9.34 5.73 -9.69
CA TRP A 280 -9.11 4.51 -8.91
C TRP A 280 -8.93 4.81 -7.41
N GLN A 281 -8.13 5.82 -7.09
CA GLN A 281 -7.81 6.21 -5.71
C GLN A 281 -9.02 6.80 -4.98
N LEU A 282 -9.78 7.70 -5.63
CA LEU A 282 -10.98 8.30 -5.03
C LEU A 282 -12.05 7.24 -4.75
N LEU A 283 -12.29 6.34 -5.70
CA LEU A 283 -13.25 5.25 -5.53
C LEU A 283 -12.80 4.25 -4.46
N LEU A 284 -11.52 3.88 -4.44
CA LEU A 284 -10.96 3.01 -3.41
C LEU A 284 -11.11 3.63 -2.02
N PHE A 285 -10.69 4.89 -1.86
CA PHE A 285 -10.77 5.59 -0.59
C PHE A 285 -12.22 5.71 -0.12
N TYR A 286 -13.15 6.09 -1.01
CA TYR A 286 -14.57 6.21 -0.69
C TYR A 286 -15.15 4.89 -0.17
N ILE A 287 -14.92 3.78 -0.88
CA ILE A 287 -15.45 2.47 -0.46
C ILE A 287 -14.89 2.07 0.90
N LEU A 288 -13.57 2.22 1.12
CA LEU A 288 -12.94 1.89 2.39
C LEU A 288 -13.42 2.81 3.52
N PHE A 289 -13.65 4.09 3.24
CA PHE A 289 -14.16 5.07 4.21
C PHE A 289 -15.59 4.73 4.66
N VAL A 290 -16.48 4.38 3.72
CA VAL A 290 -17.85 3.96 4.05
C VAL A 290 -17.84 2.68 4.90
N ARG A 291 -17.01 1.69 4.54
CA ARG A 291 -16.85 0.45 5.33
C ARG A 291 -16.30 0.76 6.73
N PHE A 292 -15.30 1.63 6.83
CA PHE A 292 -14.73 2.04 8.11
C PHE A 292 -15.76 2.74 9.00
N SER A 293 -16.60 3.59 8.42
CA SER A 293 -17.71 4.21 9.14
C SER A 293 -18.70 3.19 9.69
N ARG A 294 -19.06 2.17 8.88
CA ARG A 294 -19.92 1.06 9.31
C ARG A 294 -19.30 0.27 10.47
N CYS A 295 -18.02 -0.10 10.36
CA CYS A 295 -17.32 -0.86 11.38
C CYS A 295 -17.17 -0.09 12.70
N LEU A 296 -16.99 1.23 12.64
CA LEU A 296 -16.93 2.07 13.85
C LEU A 296 -18.26 2.16 14.60
N LYS A 297 -19.39 2.04 13.87
CA LYS A 297 -20.74 1.96 14.45
C LYS A 297 -21.01 0.56 15.02
N ASN A 298 -20.69 -0.49 14.28
CA ASN A 298 -20.96 -1.89 14.66
C ASN A 298 -19.70 -2.62 15.17
N ARG A 299 -18.96 -1.97 16.07
CA ARG A 299 -17.60 -2.38 16.44
C ARG A 299 -17.49 -3.81 16.98
N LYS A 300 -18.44 -4.25 17.81
CA LYS A 300 -18.40 -5.60 18.41
C LYS A 300 -18.56 -6.70 17.36
N GLU A 301 -19.45 -6.49 16.39
CA GLU A 301 -19.73 -7.46 15.33
C GLU A 301 -18.69 -7.45 14.21
N GLN A 302 -17.95 -6.33 14.05
CA GLN A 302 -17.02 -6.11 12.95
C GLN A 302 -15.59 -5.87 13.44
N GLU A 303 -15.20 -6.40 14.61
CA GLU A 303 -13.91 -6.10 15.24
C GLU A 303 -12.69 -6.45 14.37
N TYR A 304 -12.74 -7.59 13.67
CA TYR A 304 -11.69 -8.02 12.75
C TYR A 304 -11.59 -7.12 11.50
N GLU A 305 -12.73 -6.76 10.91
CA GLU A 305 -12.78 -5.84 9.76
C GLU A 305 -12.28 -4.45 10.16
N LEU A 306 -12.73 -3.96 11.32
CA LEU A 306 -12.33 -2.68 11.87
C LEU A 306 -10.82 -2.60 12.04
N TRP A 307 -10.19 -3.64 12.59
CA TRP A 307 -8.74 -3.64 12.79
C TRP A 307 -7.95 -3.62 11.48
N ILE A 308 -8.37 -4.37 10.46
CA ILE A 308 -7.76 -4.30 9.13
C ILE A 308 -7.91 -2.91 8.53
N LEU A 309 -9.08 -2.29 8.66
CA LEU A 309 -9.30 -0.92 8.18
C LEU A 309 -8.46 0.09 8.95
N LEU A 310 -8.26 -0.08 10.26
CA LEU A 310 -7.35 0.76 11.05
C LEU A 310 -5.90 0.67 10.56
N ILE A 311 -5.42 -0.54 10.22
CA ILE A 311 -4.09 -0.73 9.59
C ILE A 311 -4.04 0.01 8.24
N LEU A 312 -5.06 -0.13 7.40
CA LEU A 312 -5.11 0.52 6.08
C LEU A 312 -5.15 2.05 6.17
N PHE A 313 -5.99 2.63 7.04
CA PHE A 313 -6.05 4.07 7.23
C PHE A 313 -4.78 4.63 7.88
N SER A 314 -4.17 3.87 8.79
CA SER A 314 -2.86 4.18 9.32
C SER A 314 -1.79 4.20 8.23
N TYR A 315 -1.79 3.22 7.32
CA TYR A 315 -0.95 3.23 6.13
C TYR A 315 -1.20 4.46 5.25
N PHE A 316 -2.46 4.85 5.01
CA PHE A 316 -2.78 6.04 4.21
C PHE A 316 -2.26 7.35 4.83
N ILE A 317 -2.26 7.43 6.17
CA ILE A 317 -1.66 8.56 6.91
C ILE A 317 -0.15 8.55 6.73
N VAL A 318 0.52 7.43 7.02
CA VAL A 318 1.97 7.28 6.85
C VAL A 318 2.38 7.59 5.41
N GLN A 319 1.65 7.08 4.43
CA GLN A 319 1.91 7.37 3.03
C GLN A 319 1.86 8.88 2.74
N GLY A 320 0.89 9.61 3.31
CA GLY A 320 0.81 11.05 3.18
C GLY A 320 2.04 11.81 3.72
N VAL A 321 2.72 11.26 4.73
CA VAL A 321 3.91 11.88 5.33
C VAL A 321 5.15 11.70 4.45
N PHE A 322 5.37 10.49 3.94
CA PHE A 322 6.65 10.11 3.31
C PHE A 322 6.64 10.13 1.78
N GLU A 323 5.48 10.06 1.14
CA GLU A 323 5.43 9.84 -0.31
C GLU A 323 5.79 11.11 -1.10
N PRO A 324 6.77 11.04 -2.02
CA PRO A 324 7.23 12.20 -2.76
C PRO A 324 6.39 12.53 -4.00
N ASP A 325 5.75 11.55 -4.61
CA ASP A 325 4.98 11.74 -5.85
C ASP A 325 3.82 10.74 -5.98
N LEU A 326 2.86 11.05 -6.86
CA LEU A 326 1.68 10.20 -7.05
C LEU A 326 2.00 8.83 -7.67
N GLY A 327 3.06 8.71 -8.48
CA GLY A 327 3.45 7.45 -9.13
C GLY A 327 4.03 6.45 -8.14
N THR A 328 4.94 6.92 -7.29
CA THR A 328 5.48 6.14 -6.17
C THR A 328 4.38 5.80 -5.15
N ALA A 329 3.43 6.70 -4.94
CA ALA A 329 2.24 6.43 -4.11
C ALA A 329 1.45 5.20 -4.59
N ILE A 330 1.21 5.08 -5.89
CA ILE A 330 0.50 3.93 -6.46
C ILE A 330 1.29 2.66 -6.22
N ARG A 331 2.58 2.69 -6.60
CA ARG A 331 3.47 1.53 -6.50
C ARG A 331 3.46 0.97 -5.07
N HIS A 332 3.69 1.82 -4.07
CA HIS A 332 3.68 1.41 -2.67
C HIS A 332 2.31 0.91 -2.21
N LYS A 333 1.22 1.53 -2.67
CA LYS A 333 -0.15 1.11 -2.32
C LYS A 333 -0.49 -0.27 -2.87
N ILE A 334 0.06 -0.61 -4.03
CA ILE A 334 -0.05 -1.96 -4.60
C ILE A 334 0.77 -2.98 -3.81
N GLY A 335 1.87 -2.58 -3.15
CA GLY A 335 2.54 -3.40 -2.13
C GLY A 335 1.64 -3.76 -0.93
N VAL A 336 0.62 -2.95 -0.63
CA VAL A 336 -0.36 -3.18 0.45
C VAL A 336 -1.65 -3.85 -0.05
N PHE A 337 -1.69 -4.23 -1.34
CA PHE A 337 -2.88 -4.74 -1.99
C PHE A 337 -3.53 -5.99 -1.35
N PRO A 338 -2.83 -6.94 -0.69
CA PRO A 338 -3.48 -8.05 -0.01
C PRO A 338 -4.46 -7.59 1.08
N LEU A 339 -4.07 -6.56 1.85
CA LEU A 339 -4.92 -5.97 2.88
C LEU A 339 -6.12 -5.24 2.26
N ILE A 340 -5.89 -4.51 1.16
CA ILE A 340 -6.96 -3.83 0.41
C ILE A 340 -7.96 -4.86 -0.14
N TYR A 341 -7.46 -5.91 -0.81
CA TYR A 341 -8.27 -6.99 -1.37
C TYR A 341 -9.11 -7.67 -0.28
N TYR A 342 -8.48 -8.01 0.86
CA TYR A 342 -9.18 -8.60 2.00
C TYR A 342 -10.26 -7.67 2.57
N ALA A 343 -9.97 -6.38 2.74
CA ALA A 343 -10.93 -5.41 3.25
C ALA A 343 -12.14 -5.21 2.32
N LEU A 344 -11.90 -5.13 1.00
CA LEU A 344 -12.97 -4.95 0.00
C LEU A 344 -13.93 -6.16 -0.07
N TYR A 345 -13.43 -7.36 0.17
CA TYR A 345 -14.20 -8.60 0.13
C TYR A 345 -14.42 -9.26 1.49
N TYR A 346 -14.21 -8.52 2.58
CA TYR A 346 -14.24 -9.08 3.94
C TYR A 346 -15.51 -9.90 4.22
N GLU A 347 -16.67 -9.44 3.74
CA GLU A 347 -17.95 -10.17 3.90
C GLU A 347 -17.96 -11.58 3.32
N HIS A 348 -17.17 -11.85 2.28
CA HIS A 348 -17.03 -13.19 1.69
C HIS A 348 -16.02 -14.07 2.43
N PHE A 349 -15.13 -13.47 3.24
CA PHE A 349 -14.05 -14.16 3.93
C PHE A 349 -14.21 -14.15 5.46
N ARG A 350 -15.25 -13.48 5.98
CA ARG A 350 -15.48 -13.30 7.40
C ARG A 350 -15.57 -14.65 8.10
N LYS A 351 -14.97 -14.71 9.30
CA LYS A 351 -15.20 -15.82 10.22
C LYS A 351 -16.68 -15.88 10.59
N LYS A 352 -17.22 -17.08 10.77
CA LYS A 352 -18.49 -17.22 11.48
C LYS A 352 -18.21 -16.86 12.95
N LEU A 353 -18.85 -15.80 13.43
CA LEU A 353 -18.77 -15.38 14.83
C LEU A 353 -19.60 -16.31 15.71
#